data_AF-A0A1A7XVT6-F1
#
_entry.id   AF-A0A1A7XVT6-F1
#
_cell.length_a   1.000
_cell.length_b   1.000
_cell.length_c   1.000
_cell.angle_alpha   90.00
_cell.angle_beta   90.00
_cell.angle_gamma   90.00
#
_symmetry.space_group_name_H-M   'P 1'
#
loop_
_entity.id
_entity.type
_entity.pdbx_description
1 polymer ?
#
loop_
_entity_poly.entity_id
_entity_poly.type
_entity_poly.pdbx_seq_one_letter_code
_entity_poly.pdbx_strand_id
1 'polypeptide(L)'
;SPTDVRKKLLRLSQGRRTVAELSVEFRTVAALSTWNEDALKGAFTEALNDRIKNQLALIPEPDSLEDLIRLAITIDKVQRELLR
;
A
#
# COMPACT_ATOMS: atom_id res chain seq x y z
N SER A 1 5.80 -21.43 3.73
CA SER A 1 7.15 -21.32 3.12
C SER A 1 7.43 -19.87 2.72
N PRO A 2 8.69 -19.44 2.52
CA PRO A 2 9.01 -18.08 2.03
C PRO A 2 8.29 -17.71 0.71
N THR A 3 8.10 -18.70 -0.16
CA THR A 3 7.32 -18.55 -1.40
C THR A 3 5.85 -18.20 -1.16
N ASP A 4 5.25 -18.69 -0.07
CA ASP A 4 3.85 -18.41 0.27
C ASP A 4 3.68 -16.97 0.76
N VAL A 5 4.65 -16.44 1.51
CA VAL A 5 4.66 -15.03 1.94
C VAL A 5 4.74 -14.11 0.73
N ARG A 6 5.65 -14.39 -0.22
CA ARG A 6 5.75 -13.64 -1.48
C ARG A 6 4.45 -13.64 -2.27
N LYS A 7 3.85 -14.82 -2.44
CA LYS A 7 2.55 -14.96 -3.13
C LYS A 7 1.45 -14.20 -2.41
N LYS A 8 1.47 -14.16 -1.07
CA LYS A 8 0.50 -13.42 -0.28
C LYS A 8 0.65 -11.91 -0.48
N LEU A 9 1.87 -11.37 -0.42
CA LEU A 9 2.15 -9.94 -0.70
C LEU A 9 1.63 -9.53 -2.07
N LEU A 10 1.97 -10.29 -3.12
CA LEU A 10 1.56 -10.00 -4.50
C LEU A 10 0.05 -10.11 -4.75
N ARG A 11 -0.70 -10.79 -3.87
CA ARG A 11 -2.15 -10.95 -3.98
C ARG A 11 -2.92 -9.94 -3.14
N LEU A 12 -2.23 -9.15 -2.31
CA LEU A 12 -2.89 -8.09 -1.56
C LEU A 12 -3.43 -7.05 -2.54
N SER A 13 -4.67 -6.65 -2.29
CA SER A 13 -5.32 -5.59 -3.02
C SER A 13 -6.23 -4.82 -2.08
N GLN A 14 -6.27 -3.49 -2.23
CA GLN A 14 -7.16 -2.62 -1.50
C GLN A 14 -8.61 -3.06 -1.69
N GLY A 15 -9.00 -3.37 -2.93
CA GLY A 15 -10.39 -3.68 -3.27
C GLY A 15 -11.33 -2.59 -2.77
N ARG A 16 -12.36 -2.99 -2.01
CA ARG A 16 -13.34 -2.06 -1.40
C ARG A 16 -12.90 -1.52 -0.03
N ARG A 17 -11.80 -2.03 0.53
CA ARG A 17 -11.32 -1.67 1.87
C ARG A 17 -10.68 -0.29 1.86
N THR A 18 -10.58 0.31 3.05
CA THR A 18 -9.76 1.51 3.25
C THR A 18 -8.28 1.17 3.07
N VAL A 19 -7.47 2.17 2.74
CA VAL A 19 -6.01 1.98 2.70
C VAL A 19 -5.48 1.64 4.09
N ALA A 20 -6.10 2.16 5.16
CA ALA A 20 -5.73 1.82 6.53
C ALA A 20 -5.88 0.32 6.83
N GLU A 21 -7.01 -0.29 6.45
CA GLU A 21 -7.24 -1.73 6.61
C GLU A 21 -6.27 -2.57 5.78
N LEU A 22 -6.03 -2.20 4.51
CA LEU A 22 -5.03 -2.86 3.68
C LEU A 22 -3.64 -2.79 4.33
N SER A 23 -3.26 -1.64 4.88
CA SER A 23 -1.92 -1.39 5.41
C SER A 23 -1.60 -2.24 6.64
N VAL A 24 -2.60 -2.57 7.46
CA VAL A 24 -2.43 -3.50 8.60
C VAL A 24 -2.05 -4.89 8.10
N GLU A 25 -2.78 -5.39 7.09
CA GLU A 25 -2.49 -6.69 6.50
C GLU A 25 -1.12 -6.68 5.79
N PHE A 26 -0.85 -5.64 5.02
CA PHE A 26 0.41 -5.49 4.28
C PHE A 26 1.62 -5.52 5.21
N ARG A 27 1.63 -4.73 6.29
CA ARG A 27 2.73 -4.73 7.27
C ARG A 27 2.96 -6.10 7.90
N THR A 28 1.87 -6.82 8.19
CA THR A 28 1.96 -8.18 8.76
C THR A 28 2.66 -9.15 7.81
N VAL A 29 2.31 -9.12 6.51
CA VAL A 29 2.93 -10.01 5.53
C VAL A 29 4.35 -9.55 5.17
N ALA A 30 4.58 -8.23 5.08
CA ALA A 30 5.89 -7.63 4.80
C ALA A 30 6.93 -7.99 5.87
N ALA A 31 6.57 -7.94 7.15
CA ALA A 31 7.43 -8.31 8.26
C ALA A 31 7.89 -9.78 8.22
N LEU A 32 7.12 -10.65 7.57
CA LEU A 32 7.46 -12.07 7.38
C LEU A 32 8.23 -12.32 6.07
N SER A 33 8.41 -11.28 5.26
CA SER A 33 9.07 -11.36 3.96
C SER A 33 10.55 -11.03 4.06
N THR A 34 11.30 -11.42 3.05
CA THR A 34 12.71 -11.05 2.88
C THR A 34 12.88 -9.95 1.82
N TRP A 35 11.80 -9.23 1.49
CA TRP A 35 11.84 -8.17 0.48
C TRP A 35 12.46 -6.91 1.07
N ASN A 36 13.26 -6.23 0.25
CA ASN A 36 13.82 -4.94 0.61
C ASN A 36 12.74 -3.84 0.51
N GLU A 37 13.07 -2.66 1.01
CA GLU A 37 12.11 -1.56 1.10
C GLU A 37 11.60 -1.11 -0.27
N ASP A 38 12.46 -1.01 -1.29
CA ASP A 38 12.06 -0.64 -2.65
C ASP A 38 11.04 -1.63 -3.24
N ALA A 39 11.27 -2.94 -3.07
CA ALA A 39 10.32 -3.95 -3.52
C ALA A 39 8.99 -3.87 -2.76
N LEU A 40 9.03 -3.55 -1.47
CA LEU A 40 7.81 -3.36 -0.67
C LEU A 40 7.06 -2.09 -1.07
N LYS A 41 7.74 -0.99 -1.40
CA LYS A 41 7.12 0.25 -1.91
C LYS A 41 6.40 0.00 -3.23
N GLY A 42 7.06 -0.69 -4.16
CA GLY A 42 6.45 -1.10 -5.43
C GLY A 42 5.22 -1.99 -5.22
N ALA A 43 5.34 -3.02 -4.39
CA ALA A 43 4.24 -3.93 -4.11
C ALA A 43 3.07 -3.29 -3.37
N PHE A 44 3.35 -2.40 -2.42
CA PHE A 44 2.32 -1.64 -1.73
C PHE A 44 1.57 -0.73 -2.71
N THR A 45 2.31 -0.01 -3.56
CA THR A 45 1.74 0.83 -4.61
C THR A 45 0.83 0.01 -5.52
N GLU A 46 1.28 -1.16 -5.96
CA GLU A 46 0.48 -2.05 -6.82
C GLU A 46 -0.79 -2.58 -6.16
N ALA A 47 -0.77 -2.78 -4.85
CA ALA A 47 -1.94 -3.21 -4.09
C ALA A 47 -3.01 -2.11 -3.95
N LEU A 48 -2.70 -0.84 -4.17
CA LEU A 48 -3.65 0.27 -4.08
C LEU A 48 -4.60 0.29 -5.30
N ASN A 49 -5.76 0.93 -5.13
CA ASN A 49 -6.64 1.20 -6.27
C ASN A 49 -6.08 2.33 -7.15
N ASP A 50 -6.55 2.39 -8.41
CA ASP A 50 -6.05 3.36 -9.40
C ASP A 50 -6.24 4.81 -8.98
N ARG A 51 -7.30 5.10 -8.21
CA ARG A 51 -7.57 6.46 -7.76
C ARG A 51 -6.51 6.97 -6.77
N ILE A 52 -6.00 6.11 -5.89
CA ILE A 52 -4.89 6.45 -4.99
C ILE A 52 -3.58 6.49 -5.78
N LYS A 53 -3.32 5.49 -6.64
CA LYS A 53 -2.13 5.45 -7.51
C LYS A 53 -1.97 6.73 -8.33
N ASN A 54 -3.05 7.22 -8.93
CA ASN A 54 -3.05 8.45 -9.73
C ASN A 54 -2.70 9.70 -8.93
N GLN A 55 -3.07 9.77 -7.65
CA GLN A 55 -2.67 10.91 -6.80
C GLN A 55 -1.22 10.79 -6.34
N LEU A 56 -0.77 9.58 -6.01
CA LEU A 56 0.63 9.33 -5.65
C LEU A 56 1.58 9.66 -6.81
N ALA A 57 1.18 9.41 -8.05
CA ALA A 57 1.98 9.74 -9.24
C ALA A 57 2.25 11.25 -9.41
N LEU A 58 1.51 12.12 -8.71
CA LEU A 58 1.67 13.57 -8.74
C LEU A 58 2.57 14.10 -7.61
N ILE A 59 2.97 13.24 -6.69
CA ILE A 59 3.72 13.60 -5.48
C ILE A 59 5.12 12.98 -5.61
N PRO A 60 6.19 13.68 -5.19
CA PRO A 60 7.51 13.07 -5.10
C PRO A 60 7.45 11.76 -4.31
N GLU A 61 8.21 10.76 -4.76
CA GLU A 61 8.23 9.47 -4.12
C GLU A 61 8.67 9.60 -2.65
N PRO A 62 7.92 9.06 -1.68
CA PRO A 62 8.29 9.13 -0.27
C PRO A 62 9.60 8.39 0.03
N ASP A 63 10.37 8.87 1.00
CA ASP A 63 11.69 8.32 1.34
C ASP A 63 11.61 6.90 1.94
N SER A 64 10.48 6.57 2.57
CA SER A 64 10.28 5.26 3.21
C SER A 64 8.95 4.61 2.84
N LEU A 65 8.87 3.29 3.04
CA LEU A 65 7.61 2.55 2.94
C LEU A 65 6.55 3.09 3.90
N GLU A 66 6.94 3.46 5.11
CA GLU A 66 6.01 3.94 6.13
C GLU A 66 5.44 5.31 5.76
N ASP A 67 6.25 6.19 5.17
CA ASP A 67 5.80 7.50 4.67
C ASP A 67 4.86 7.34 3.46
N LEU A 68 5.15 6.39 2.57
CA LEU A 68 4.26 6.01 1.48
C LEU A 68 2.90 5.51 1.99
N ILE A 69 2.91 4.63 3.00
CA ILE A 69 1.67 4.13 3.62
C ILE A 69 0.87 5.28 4.25
N ARG A 70 1.52 6.17 5.01
CA ARG A 70 0.87 7.32 5.66
C ARG A 70 0.26 8.28 4.64
N LEU A 71 0.98 8.56 3.56
CA LEU A 71 0.50 9.40 2.48
C LEU A 71 -0.73 8.78 1.81
N ALA A 72 -0.67 7.49 1.47
CA ALA A 72 -1.79 6.78 0.85
C ALA A 72 -3.04 6.74 1.76
N ILE A 73 -2.87 6.57 3.07
CA ILE A 73 -3.97 6.65 4.05
C ILE A 73 -4.59 8.04 4.07
N THR A 74 -3.77 9.10 4.05
CA THR A 74 -4.25 10.48 4.02
C THR A 74 -5.08 10.76 2.78
N ILE A 75 -4.59 10.33 1.61
CA ILE A 75 -5.31 10.49 0.33
C ILE A 75 -6.65 9.74 0.36
N ASP A 76 -6.68 8.47 0.79
CA ASP A 76 -7.91 7.67 0.87
C ASP A 76 -8.94 8.30 1.82
N LYS A 77 -8.48 8.82 2.97
CA LYS A 77 -9.35 9.53 3.92
C LYS A 77 -9.98 10.77 3.29
N VAL A 78 -9.18 11.65 2.72
CA VAL A 78 -9.66 12.90 2.08
C VAL A 78 -10.63 12.58 0.95
N GLN A 79 -10.31 11.61 0.09
CA GLN A 79 -11.19 11.22 -1.02
C GLN A 79 -12.54 10.68 -0.54
N ARG A 80 -12.55 9.87 0.52
CA ARG A 80 -13.78 9.34 1.09
C ARG A 80 -14.61 10.40 1.82
N GLU A 81 -14.02 11.49 2.26
CA GLU A 81 -14.74 12.63 2.84
C GLU A 81 -15.33 13.53 1.74
N LEU A 82 -14.61 13.75 0.64
CA LEU A 82 -15.07 14.57 -0.49
C LEU A 82 -16.20 13.94 -1.33
N LEU A 83 -16.36 12.62 -1.28
CA LEU A 83 -17.43 11.89 -1.98
C LEU A 83 -18.67 11.63 -1.12
N ARG A 84 -18.74 12.21 0.09
CA ARG A 84 -19.92 12.11 0.96
C ARG A 84 -21.01 13.08 0.56
#